data_AF-A0A8S9NKG7-F1
#
_entry.id   AF-A0A8S9NKG7-F1
#
_cell.length_a   1.000
_cell.length_b   1.000
_cell.length_c   1.000
_cell.angle_alpha   90.00
_cell.angle_beta   90.00
_cell.angle_gamma   90.00
#
_symmetry.space_group_name_H-M   'P 1'
#
loop_
_entity.id
_entity.type
_entity.pdbx_description
1 polymer ?
#
loop_
_entity_poly.entity_id
_entity_poly.type
_entity_poly.pdbx_seq_one_letter_code
_entity_poly.pdbx_strand_id
1 'polypeptide(L)' 'MSHSKFEHPRHGGSLGFLPRKRDNRQRGKVKAFPKDDPSKPCGLTSFLGYKAGMTHIVREVEKPGSKSPTRRKHVKL' A
#
# COMPACT_ATOMS: atom_id res chain seq x y z
N MET A 1 21.46 -27.67 -22.53
CA MET A 1 20.56 -26.51 -22.39
C MET A 1 21.31 -25.28 -22.88
N SER A 2 20.93 -24.73 -24.04
CA SER A 2 21.53 -23.49 -24.55
C SER A 2 21.07 -22.30 -23.71
N HIS A 3 21.89 -21.25 -23.63
CA HIS A 3 21.48 -19.99 -23.01
C HIS A 3 20.29 -19.37 -23.77
N SER A 4 19.48 -18.59 -23.07
CA SER A 4 18.36 -17.86 -23.70
C SER A 4 18.91 -16.83 -24.70
N LYS A 5 18.31 -16.75 -25.90
CA LYS A 5 18.77 -15.86 -26.98
C LYS A 5 18.68 -14.37 -26.62
N PHE A 6 17.70 -13.99 -25.81
CA PHE A 6 17.50 -12.64 -25.30
C PHE A 6 17.10 -12.70 -23.82
N GLU A 7 17.56 -11.75 -23.02
CA GLU A 7 17.15 -11.65 -21.63
C GLU A 7 15.77 -10.99 -21.51
N HIS A 8 14.98 -11.45 -20.53
CA HIS A 8 13.70 -10.87 -20.18
C HIS A 8 13.47 -10.94 -18.66
N PRO A 9 12.69 -10.02 -18.08
CA PRO A 9 12.21 -10.18 -16.71
C PRO A 9 11.43 -11.48 -16.54
N ARG A 10 11.53 -12.07 -15.35
CA ARG A 10 10.83 -13.32 -15.03
C ARG A 10 9.31 -13.14 -15.18
N HIS A 11 8.65 -14.06 -15.88
CA HIS A 11 7.20 -14.09 -16.00
C HIS A 11 6.52 -14.42 -14.66
N GLY A 12 5.24 -14.07 -14.54
CA GLY A 12 4.44 -14.43 -13.37
C GLY A 12 4.66 -13.56 -12.13
N GLY A 13 5.26 -12.38 -12.25
CA GLY A 13 5.36 -11.39 -11.17
C GLY A 13 6.31 -11.81 -10.04
N SER A 14 6.15 -11.20 -8.86
CA SER A 14 7.04 -11.44 -7.71
C SER A 14 6.79 -12.81 -7.07
N LEU A 15 7.87 -13.57 -6.86
CA LEU A 15 7.86 -14.89 -6.20
C LEU A 15 7.57 -14.81 -4.69
N GLY A 16 7.73 -13.64 -4.07
CA GLY A 16 7.45 -13.42 -2.64
C GLY A 16 5.96 -13.51 -2.26
N PHE A 17 5.06 -13.60 -3.25
CA PHE A 17 3.62 -13.77 -3.05
C PHE A 17 3.14 -15.20 -3.38
N LEU A 18 4.06 -16.15 -3.53
CA LEU A 18 3.73 -17.57 -3.60
C LEU A 18 3.57 -18.14 -2.18
N PRO A 19 2.65 -19.11 -1.96
CA PRO A 19 1.72 -19.68 -2.94
C PRO A 19 0.51 -18.76 -3.24
N ARG A 20 0.05 -18.74 -4.49
CA ARG A 20 -1.16 -18.01 -4.95
C ARG A 20 -2.46 -18.75 -4.63
N LYS A 21 -2.59 -19.20 -3.39
CA LYS A 21 -3.83 -19.81 -2.88
C LYS A 21 -4.71 -18.76 -2.21
N ARG A 22 -5.99 -19.07 -2.02
CA ARG A 22 -6.89 -18.24 -1.20
C ARG A 22 -6.39 -18.24 0.25
N ASP A 23 -6.51 -17.10 0.93
CA ASP A 23 -6.24 -17.05 2.36
C ASP A 23 -7.33 -17.81 3.13
N ASN A 24 -6.96 -18.38 4.27
CA ASN A 24 -7.90 -19.10 5.13
C ASN A 24 -8.73 -18.14 5.99
N ARG A 25 -8.30 -16.87 6.10
CA ARG A 25 -8.93 -15.86 6.99
C ARG A 25 -9.72 -14.86 6.16
N GLN A 26 -10.85 -14.42 6.72
CA GLN A 26 -11.69 -13.37 6.13
C GLN A 26 -11.17 -11.96 6.44
N ARG A 27 -10.44 -11.80 7.56
CA ARG A 27 -9.89 -10.51 8.02
C ARG A 27 -8.36 -10.52 7.91
N GLY A 28 -7.79 -9.36 7.59
CA GLY A 28 -6.34 -9.19 7.51
C GLY A 28 -5.65 -9.46 8.86
N LYS A 29 -4.52 -10.18 8.85
CA LYS A 29 -3.67 -10.40 10.02
C LYS A 29 -2.52 -9.40 10.03
N VAL A 30 -2.40 -8.62 11.10
CA VAL A 30 -1.19 -7.80 11.35
C VAL A 30 -0.04 -8.74 11.70
N LYS A 31 1.04 -8.72 10.91
CA LYS A 31 2.23 -9.56 11.13
C LYS A 31 3.26 -8.90 12.06
N ALA A 32 3.31 -7.58 12.07
CA ALA A 32 4.16 -6.79 12.95
C ALA A 32 3.47 -5.45 13.20
N PHE A 33 3.45 -5.01 14.47
CA PHE A 33 3.03 -3.66 14.84
C PHE A 33 4.23 -2.70 14.74
N PRO A 34 4.00 -1.37 14.66
CA PRO A 34 5.05 -0.38 14.82
C PRO A 34 5.87 -0.62 16.09
N LYS A 35 7.15 -0.26 16.05
CA LYS A 35 8.00 -0.31 17.24
C LYS A 35 7.48 0.68 18.28
N ASP A 36 7.58 0.30 19.54
CA ASP A 36 7.13 1.12 20.65
C ASP A 36 8.06 2.33 20.88
N ASP A 37 7.50 3.41 21.38
CA ASP A 37 8.19 4.64 21.75
C ASP A 37 7.81 5.02 23.19
N PRO A 38 8.68 4.72 24.18
CA PRO A 38 8.39 4.94 25.59
C PRO A 38 8.12 6.40 25.97
N SER A 39 8.50 7.36 25.11
CA SER A 39 8.25 8.78 25.35
C SER A 39 6.79 9.19 25.16
N LYS A 40 5.98 8.36 24.48
CA LYS A 40 4.60 8.67 24.12
C LYS A 40 3.61 7.95 25.05
N PRO A 41 2.42 8.54 25.29
CA PRO A 41 1.38 7.86 26.03
C PRO A 41 0.87 6.63 25.27
N CYS A 42 0.38 5.64 26.01
CA CYS A 42 -0.18 4.41 25.44
C CYS A 42 -1.36 4.73 24.51
N GLY A 43 -1.35 4.13 23.31
CA GLY A 43 -2.38 4.32 22.30
C GLY A 43 -2.71 3.04 21.55
N LEU A 44 -3.95 2.93 21.06
CA LEU A 44 -4.38 1.80 20.24
C LEU A 44 -3.69 1.84 18.88
N THR A 45 -3.11 0.71 18.47
CA THR A 45 -2.28 0.62 17.27
C THR A 45 -3.07 0.35 15.99
N SER A 46 -4.30 -0.16 16.11
CA SER A 46 -5.10 -0.56 14.95
C SER A 46 -6.59 -0.39 15.18
N PHE A 47 -7.34 -0.29 14.09
CA PHE A 47 -8.79 -0.16 14.07
C PHE A 47 -9.38 -1.03 12.94
N LEU A 48 -10.65 -1.43 13.06
CA LEU A 48 -11.36 -2.19 12.04
C LEU A 48 -12.22 -1.27 11.18
N GLY A 49 -12.08 -1.35 9.86
CA GLY A 49 -12.90 -0.61 8.90
C GLY A 49 -13.52 -1.52 7.85
N TYR A 50 -14.64 -1.07 7.27
CA TYR A 50 -15.33 -1.75 6.18
C TYR A 50 -15.38 -0.83 4.95
N LYS A 51 -15.13 -1.38 3.76
CA LYS A 51 -15.15 -0.61 2.52
C LYS A 51 -16.60 -0.27 2.13
N ALA A 52 -16.95 1.01 2.19
CA ALA A 52 -18.29 1.50 1.82
C ALA A 52 -18.41 1.86 0.32
N GLY A 53 -17.39 2.46 -0.26
CA GLY A 53 -17.42 2.95 -1.64
C GLY A 53 -16.15 3.69 -2.02
N MET A 54 -16.16 4.36 -3.17
CA MET A 54 -15.08 5.25 -3.63
C MET A 54 -15.70 6.51 -4.25
N THR A 55 -15.11 7.67 -3.96
CA THR A 55 -15.52 8.96 -4.53
C THR A 55 -14.29 9.76 -4.97
N HIS A 56 -14.49 10.95 -5.52
CA HIS A 56 -13.41 11.88 -5.80
C HIS A 56 -13.60 13.15 -4.96
N ILE A 57 -12.50 13.75 -4.53
CA ILE A 57 -12.49 15.06 -3.87
C ILE A 57 -11.59 16.03 -4.62
N VAL A 58 -11.88 17.31 -4.48
CA VAL A 58 -10.97 18.39 -4.89
C VAL A 58 -10.24 18.86 -3.64
N ARG A 59 -8.90 18.80 -3.65
CA ARG A 59 -8.07 19.39 -2.59
C ARG A 59 -6.99 20.30 -3.15
N GLU A 60 -6.61 21.30 -2.38
CA GLU A 60 -5.38 22.06 -2.61
C GLU A 60 -4.17 21.23 -2.15
N VAL A 61 -3.04 21.39 -2.83
CA VAL A 61 -1.85 20.57 -2.59
C VAL A 61 -0.72 21.44 -2.09
N GLU A 62 -0.50 21.47 -0.78
CA GLU A 62 0.66 22.11 -0.17
C GLU A 62 1.83 21.12 -0.13
N LYS A 63 2.53 20.98 -1.26
CA LYS A 63 3.74 20.15 -1.34
C LYS A 63 4.85 20.91 -2.08
N PRO A 64 5.80 21.54 -1.34
CA PRO A 64 6.95 22.21 -1.91
C PRO A 64 7.76 21.28 -2.84
N GLY A 65 8.28 21.81 -3.95
CA GLY A 65 9.07 21.05 -4.93
C GLY A 65 8.26 20.07 -5.81
N SER A 66 6.94 20.00 -5.65
CA SER A 66 6.09 19.27 -6.61
C SER A 66 5.88 20.11 -7.87
N LYS A 67 5.63 19.47 -9.02
CA LYS A 67 5.32 20.17 -10.30
C LYS A 67 4.08 21.07 -10.25
N SER A 68 3.31 21.03 -9.16
CA SER A 68 2.07 21.79 -9.00
C SER A 68 1.82 22.07 -7.51
N PRO A 69 2.59 22.99 -6.90
CA PRO A 69 2.58 23.23 -5.45
C PRO A 69 1.40 24.11 -4.99
N THR A 70 0.62 24.69 -5.91
CA THR A 70 -0.57 25.50 -5.60
C THR A 70 -1.62 25.29 -6.69
N ARG A 71 -2.07 24.05 -6.87
CA ARG A 71 -3.12 23.73 -7.84
C ARG A 71 -4.09 22.72 -7.25
N ARG A 72 -5.38 23.01 -7.39
CA ARG A 72 -6.46 22.09 -7.02
C ARG A 72 -6.31 20.80 -7.80
N LYS A 73 -6.28 19.67 -7.10
CA LYS A 73 -6.24 18.32 -7.69
C LYS A 73 -7.48 17.54 -7.33
N HIS A 74 -8.02 16.87 -8.35
CA HIS A 74 -8.95 15.76 -8.14
C HIS A 74 -8.17 14.55 -7.65
N VAL A 75 -8.55 14.04 -6.48
CA VAL A 75 -7.97 12.84 -5.87
C VAL A 75 -9.07 11.80 -5.74
N LYS A 76 -8.80 10.58 -6.24
CA LYS A 76 -9.65 9.42 -5.99
C LYS A 76 -9.37 8.93 -4.56
N LEU A 77 -10.43 8.75 -3.79
CA LEU A 77 -10.40 8.17 -2.44
C LEU A 77 -10.76 6.69 -2.50
#